data_AF-A0A1H6YW38-F1
#
_entry.id   AF-A0A1H6YW38-F1
#
_cell.length_a   1.000
_cell.length_b   1.000
_cell.length_c   1.000
_cell.angle_alpha   90.00
_cell.angle_beta   90.00
_cell.angle_gamma   90.00
#
_symmetry.space_group_name_H-M   'P 1'
#
loop_
_entity.id
_entity.type
_entity.pdbx_description
1 polymer ?
#
loop_
_entity_poly.entity_id
_entity_poly.type
_entity_poly.pdbx_seq_one_letter_code
_entity_poly.pdbx_strand_id
1 'polypeptide(L)'
;MIPKISFINLTAENQYNKRLKHFKKAENFKGMINIETIKLIPNKENVIVRVCTNNSEELRFNNFRFELHTMCDVPILTFKFERPEDIVLAPINFRSLAAWPKAKALTIHFQIFDLNKDSISYDRAIVLNHDDTEIIFFARLQQKNMYKRQIDAIIDFVKSDYIEFAGLAEVF
;
A
#
# COMPACT_ATOMS: atom_id res chain seq x y z
N MET A 1 36.87 23.89 -23.00
CA MET A 1 37.17 23.23 -21.71
C MET A 1 35.85 22.99 -20.99
N ILE A 2 35.44 21.73 -20.84
CA ILE A 2 34.23 21.34 -20.11
C ILE A 2 34.65 21.00 -18.69
N PRO A 3 34.09 21.60 -17.63
CA PRO A 3 34.42 21.17 -16.27
C PRO A 3 33.72 19.85 -15.98
N LYS A 4 34.52 18.86 -15.57
CA LYS A 4 34.08 17.60 -14.96
C LYS A 4 33.34 17.90 -13.66
N ILE A 5 32.06 17.53 -13.60
CA ILE A 5 31.34 17.43 -12.34
C ILE A 5 31.64 16.05 -11.76
N SER A 6 32.23 16.03 -10.57
CA SER A 6 32.39 14.83 -9.77
C SER A 6 32.02 15.14 -8.32
N PHE A 7 31.36 14.17 -7.69
CA PHE A 7 31.08 14.00 -6.26
C PHE A 7 29.78 14.60 -5.70
N ILE A 8 28.67 13.86 -5.88
CA ILE A 8 27.69 13.62 -4.81
C ILE A 8 27.14 12.20 -5.01
N ASN A 9 27.67 11.20 -4.28
CA ASN A 9 27.00 9.88 -4.16
C ASN A 9 27.36 9.09 -2.88
N LEU A 10 28.06 9.68 -1.92
CA LEU A 10 28.51 8.99 -0.70
C LEU A 10 27.55 9.13 0.49
N THR A 11 26.48 9.93 0.37
CA THR A 11 25.52 10.19 1.45
C THR A 11 24.26 9.32 1.35
N ALA A 12 23.74 9.06 0.15
CA ALA A 12 22.53 8.25 -0.04
C ALA A 12 22.77 6.76 0.29
N GLU A 13 23.91 6.22 -0.12
CA GLU A 13 24.26 4.81 0.12
C GLU A 13 24.57 4.54 1.60
N ASN A 14 25.18 5.51 2.30
CA ASN A 14 25.40 5.43 3.73
C ASN A 14 24.11 5.57 4.55
N GLN A 15 23.16 6.42 4.12
CA GLN A 15 21.84 6.49 4.75
C GLN A 15 21.02 5.21 4.52
N TYR A 16 21.09 4.64 3.32
CA TYR A 16 20.43 3.36 2.99
C TYR A 16 20.98 2.20 3.83
N ASN A 17 22.30 2.07 3.95
CA ASN A 17 22.94 1.03 4.75
C ASN A 17 22.74 1.21 6.26
N LYS A 18 22.65 2.46 6.75
CA LYS A 18 22.32 2.76 8.14
C LYS A 18 20.85 2.41 8.46
N ARG A 19 19.93 2.62 7.51
CA ARG A 19 18.52 2.21 7.61
C ARG A 19 18.37 0.69 7.61
N LEU A 20 19.07 -0.05 6.74
CA LEU A 20 19.08 -1.52 6.71
C LEU A 20 19.55 -2.17 8.03
N LYS A 21 20.46 -1.54 8.77
CA LYS A 21 20.88 -2.01 10.10
C LYS A 21 19.81 -1.83 11.17
N HIS A 22 18.94 -0.84 11.05
CA HIS A 22 17.76 -0.69 11.93
C HIS A 22 16.69 -1.73 11.61
N PHE A 23 16.50 -2.08 10.33
CA PHE A 23 15.55 -3.12 9.91
C PHE A 23 15.87 -4.51 10.50
N LYS A 24 17.14 -4.88 10.66
CA LYS A 24 17.52 -6.18 11.28
C LYS A 24 17.26 -6.26 12.80
N LYS A 25 16.95 -5.13 13.46
CA LYS A 25 16.65 -5.11 14.90
C LYS A 25 15.15 -5.22 15.21
N ALA A 26 14.34 -5.31 14.16
CA ALA A 26 12.88 -5.40 14.19
C ALA A 26 12.35 -6.85 14.16
N GLU A 27 13.12 -7.86 14.58
CA GLU A 27 12.71 -9.28 14.48
C GLU A 27 12.01 -9.83 15.75
N ASN A 28 11.61 -8.98 16.69
CA ASN A 28 10.89 -9.39 17.91
C ASN A 28 9.49 -8.73 18.04
N PHE A 29 8.75 -8.60 16.95
CA PHE A 29 7.38 -8.06 16.98
C PHE A 29 6.34 -9.19 17.07
N LYS A 30 5.84 -9.42 18.28
CA LYS A 30 4.71 -10.31 18.56
C LYS A 30 3.43 -9.46 18.46
N GLY A 31 2.80 -9.43 17.29
CA GLY A 31 1.51 -8.74 17.11
C GLY A 31 1.34 -8.00 15.79
N MET A 32 2.41 -7.79 15.00
CA MET A 32 2.27 -7.27 13.64
C MET A 32 1.63 -8.34 12.76
N ILE A 33 0.64 -7.95 11.96
CA ILE A 33 0.20 -8.75 10.81
C ILE A 33 1.45 -9.07 10.00
N ASN A 34 1.83 -10.34 9.92
CA ASN A 34 2.91 -10.77 9.04
C ASN A 34 2.37 -10.76 7.59
N ILE A 35 2.24 -9.55 7.06
CA ILE A 35 1.81 -9.28 5.69
C ILE A 35 3.02 -9.55 4.81
N GLU A 36 3.01 -10.71 4.17
CA GLU A 36 4.08 -11.01 3.23
C GLU A 36 3.94 -10.14 1.98
N THR A 37 2.71 -9.94 1.51
CA THR A 37 2.45 -9.17 0.29
C THR A 37 1.02 -8.66 0.22
N ILE A 38 0.87 -7.43 -0.29
CA ILE A 38 -0.41 -6.84 -0.70
C ILE A 38 -0.48 -6.84 -2.23
N LYS A 39 -1.56 -7.37 -2.80
CA LYS A 39 -1.80 -7.42 -4.25
C LYS A 39 -3.07 -6.67 -4.61
N LEU A 40 -2.97 -5.82 -5.63
CA LEU A 40 -4.12 -5.18 -6.29
C LEU A 40 -4.45 -5.96 -7.57
N ILE A 41 -5.63 -6.55 -7.63
CA ILE A 41 -6.09 -7.38 -8.75
C ILE A 41 -7.37 -6.76 -9.30
N PRO A 42 -7.28 -5.92 -10.35
CA PRO A 42 -8.44 -5.35 -11.00
C PRO A 42 -9.10 -6.38 -11.93
N ASN A 43 -10.43 -6.47 -11.89
CA ASN A 43 -11.26 -7.24 -12.81
C ASN A 43 -12.11 -6.29 -13.67
N LYS A 44 -13.07 -6.82 -14.43
CA LYS A 44 -13.96 -5.98 -15.27
C LYS A 44 -14.93 -5.13 -14.44
N GLU A 45 -15.36 -5.65 -13.29
CA GLU A 45 -16.46 -5.08 -12.49
C GLU A 45 -16.02 -4.58 -11.11
N ASN A 46 -14.94 -5.14 -10.56
CA ASN A 46 -14.46 -4.84 -9.22
C ASN A 46 -12.93 -4.81 -9.17
N VAL A 47 -12.39 -4.40 -8.03
CA VAL A 47 -10.96 -4.49 -7.71
C VAL A 47 -10.80 -5.27 -6.42
N ILE A 48 -9.89 -6.22 -6.41
CA ILE A 48 -9.55 -7.00 -5.23
C ILE A 48 -8.25 -6.44 -4.63
N VAL A 49 -8.30 -6.07 -3.36
CA VAL A 49 -7.12 -5.84 -2.51
C VAL A 49 -6.90 -7.13 -1.72
N ARG A 50 -5.86 -7.89 -2.06
CA ARG A 50 -5.55 -9.16 -1.40
C ARG A 50 -4.33 -9.01 -0.50
N VAL A 51 -4.50 -9.34 0.77
CA VAL A 51 -3.42 -9.48 1.75
C VAL A 51 -3.08 -10.96 1.87
N CYS A 52 -1.84 -11.32 1.54
CA CYS A 52 -1.33 -12.68 1.67
C CYS A 52 -0.59 -12.84 3.00
N THR A 53 -0.96 -13.86 3.78
CA THR A 53 -0.34 -14.14 5.09
C THR A 53 -0.30 -15.64 5.38
N ASN A 54 0.71 -16.08 6.15
CA ASN A 54 0.79 -17.43 6.70
C ASN A 54 0.05 -17.57 8.04
N ASN A 55 -0.47 -16.49 8.61
CA ASN A 55 -1.08 -16.52 9.94
C ASN A 55 -2.47 -15.88 9.94
N SER A 56 -3.41 -16.51 9.23
CA SER A 56 -4.77 -15.98 9.08
C SER A 56 -5.61 -16.03 10.36
N GLU A 57 -5.26 -16.93 11.30
CA GLU A 57 -6.06 -17.23 12.51
C GLU A 57 -5.89 -16.19 13.63
N GLU A 58 -4.75 -15.51 13.70
CA GLU A 58 -4.52 -14.45 14.71
C GLU A 58 -5.20 -13.13 14.37
N LEU A 59 -5.67 -12.98 13.14
CA LEU A 59 -6.11 -11.70 12.63
C LEU A 59 -7.62 -11.56 12.73
N ARG A 60 -8.06 -10.83 13.75
CA ARG A 60 -9.47 -10.48 13.97
C ARG A 60 -9.93 -9.41 12.97
N PHE A 61 -10.04 -9.78 11.70
CA PHE A 61 -10.37 -8.89 10.60
C PHE A 61 -11.86 -8.53 10.47
N ASN A 62 -12.64 -8.77 11.51
CA ASN A 62 -14.09 -8.65 11.43
C ASN A 62 -14.54 -7.19 11.27
N ASN A 63 -13.76 -6.23 11.77
CA ASN A 63 -14.06 -4.80 11.70
C ASN A 63 -12.86 -4.01 11.19
N PHE A 64 -13.04 -3.29 10.09
CA PHE A 64 -12.12 -2.25 9.64
C PHE A 64 -12.89 -1.02 9.18
N ARG A 65 -12.22 0.13 9.27
CA ARG A 65 -12.63 1.37 8.62
C ARG A 65 -11.88 1.51 7.30
N PHE A 66 -12.63 1.77 6.25
CA PHE A 66 -12.08 2.10 4.93
C PHE A 66 -11.95 3.61 4.79
N GLU A 67 -10.82 4.06 4.26
CA GLU A 67 -10.57 5.44 3.86
C GLU A 67 -9.88 5.47 2.51
N LEU A 68 -10.27 6.44 1.67
CA LEU A 68 -9.60 6.76 0.43
C LEU A 68 -8.80 8.05 0.62
N HIS A 69 -7.49 7.96 0.45
CA HIS A 69 -6.60 9.13 0.44
C HIS A 69 -5.99 9.32 -0.94
N THR A 70 -5.47 10.51 -1.23
CA THR A 70 -4.68 10.77 -2.44
C THR A 70 -3.43 11.55 -2.07
N MET A 71 -2.29 11.12 -2.57
CA MET A 71 -1.01 11.82 -2.42
C MET A 71 -0.38 12.03 -3.79
N CYS A 72 -0.22 13.29 -4.20
CA CYS A 72 0.37 13.63 -5.51
C CYS A 72 -0.22 12.80 -6.67
N ASP A 73 -1.55 12.74 -6.75
CA ASP A 73 -2.31 11.97 -7.75
C ASP A 73 -2.12 10.43 -7.68
N VAL A 74 -1.56 9.91 -6.60
CA VAL A 74 -1.54 8.48 -6.26
C VAL A 74 -2.65 8.22 -5.24
N PRO A 75 -3.75 7.55 -5.63
CA PRO A 75 -4.78 7.15 -4.67
C PRO A 75 -4.24 6.04 -3.78
N ILE A 76 -4.66 6.05 -2.52
CA ILE A 76 -4.23 5.10 -1.49
C ILE A 76 -5.47 4.55 -0.82
N LEU A 77 -5.74 3.26 -1.04
CA LEU A 77 -6.78 2.54 -0.32
C LEU A 77 -6.24 2.18 1.05
N THR A 78 -6.90 2.67 2.10
CA THR A 78 -6.46 2.51 3.49
C THR A 78 -7.50 1.72 4.28
N PHE A 79 -7.08 0.62 4.89
CA PHE A 79 -7.92 -0.23 5.72
C PHE A 79 -7.36 -0.21 7.13
N LYS A 80 -8.07 0.44 8.05
CA LYS A 80 -7.66 0.60 9.45
C LYS A 80 -8.42 -0.39 10.32
N PHE A 81 -7.71 -1.24 11.05
CA PHE A 81 -8.30 -2.20 11.97
C PHE A 81 -8.36 -1.61 13.39
N GLU A 82 -8.82 -2.41 14.36
CA GLU A 82 -9.02 -1.95 15.75
C GLU A 82 -7.73 -1.46 16.41
N ARG A 83 -6.57 -1.99 16.01
CA ARG A 83 -5.28 -1.56 16.52
C ARG A 83 -4.61 -0.57 15.55
N PRO A 84 -4.03 0.54 16.04
CA PRO A 84 -3.35 1.53 15.21
C PRO A 84 -2.23 0.95 14.33
N GLU A 85 -1.55 -0.08 14.82
CA GLU A 85 -0.49 -0.80 14.12
C GLU A 85 -1.01 -1.69 12.97
N ASP A 86 -2.30 -2.04 13.01
CA ASP A 86 -2.96 -2.86 12.00
C ASP A 86 -3.60 -1.94 10.95
N ILE A 87 -2.81 -1.50 9.96
CA ILE A 87 -3.31 -0.80 8.78
C ILE A 87 -2.76 -1.45 7.52
N VAL A 88 -3.63 -1.63 6.54
CA VAL A 88 -3.24 -2.03 5.19
C VAL A 88 -3.33 -0.84 4.27
N LEU A 89 -2.21 -0.51 3.64
CA LEU A 89 -2.13 0.53 2.61
C LEU A 89 -1.93 -0.12 1.23
N ALA A 90 -2.83 0.19 0.30
CA ALA A 90 -2.73 -0.23 -1.09
C ALA A 90 -2.72 1.01 -2.01
N PRO A 91 -1.54 1.63 -2.22
CA PRO A 91 -1.40 2.70 -3.19
C PRO A 91 -1.59 2.16 -4.62
N ILE A 92 -2.30 2.94 -5.44
CA ILE A 92 -2.70 2.51 -6.79
C ILE A 92 -1.74 3.10 -7.82
N ASN A 93 -0.94 2.23 -8.43
CA ASN A 93 -0.14 2.55 -9.61
C ASN A 93 -0.90 2.12 -10.88
N PHE A 94 -1.60 3.05 -11.52
CA PHE A 94 -2.36 2.73 -12.73
C PHE A 94 -1.47 2.39 -13.93
N ARG A 95 -0.17 2.73 -13.90
CA ARG A 95 0.76 2.37 -14.98
C ARG A 95 1.19 0.90 -14.93
N SER A 96 1.14 0.27 -13.75
CA SER A 96 1.42 -1.17 -13.60
C SER A 96 0.18 -2.05 -13.75
N LEU A 97 -1.02 -1.46 -13.76
CA LEU A 97 -2.28 -2.18 -13.89
C LEU A 97 -2.74 -2.20 -15.35
N ALA A 98 -2.91 -3.39 -15.91
CA ALA A 98 -3.32 -3.56 -17.31
C ALA A 98 -4.77 -3.09 -17.57
N ALA A 99 -5.64 -3.17 -16.57
CA ALA A 99 -7.05 -2.80 -16.66
C ALA A 99 -7.55 -2.18 -15.35
N TRP A 100 -8.62 -1.39 -15.43
CA TRP A 100 -9.34 -0.88 -14.27
C TRP A 100 -10.83 -0.78 -14.62
N PRO A 101 -11.76 -1.18 -13.72
CA PRO A 101 -13.19 -1.12 -13.98
C PRO A 101 -13.64 0.28 -14.37
N LYS A 102 -14.59 0.36 -15.30
CA LYS A 102 -15.27 1.60 -15.69
C LYS A 102 -16.68 1.62 -15.09
N ALA A 103 -16.77 1.47 -13.77
CA ALA A 103 -18.03 1.48 -13.03
C ALA A 103 -18.30 2.88 -12.43
N LYS A 104 -19.57 3.29 -12.31
CA LYS A 104 -19.94 4.56 -11.64
C LYS A 104 -19.81 4.49 -10.12
N ALA A 105 -20.03 3.30 -9.56
CA ALA A 105 -19.78 2.96 -8.17
C ALA A 105 -18.83 1.75 -8.20
N LEU A 106 -17.59 1.96 -7.77
CA LEU A 106 -16.57 0.93 -7.80
C LEU A 106 -16.69 0.03 -6.57
N THR A 107 -16.77 -1.29 -6.77
CA THR A 107 -16.67 -2.25 -5.67
C THR A 107 -15.22 -2.67 -5.45
N ILE A 108 -14.74 -2.47 -4.23
CA ILE A 108 -13.46 -2.98 -3.74
C ILE A 108 -13.71 -4.20 -2.86
N HIS A 109 -13.12 -5.34 -3.20
CA HIS A 109 -13.09 -6.52 -2.34
C HIS A 109 -11.80 -6.52 -1.53
N PHE A 110 -11.89 -6.43 -0.22
CA PHE A 110 -10.77 -6.66 0.67
C PHE A 110 -10.72 -8.14 1.03
N GLN A 111 -9.68 -8.83 0.57
CA GLN A 111 -9.50 -10.26 0.74
C GLN A 111 -8.25 -10.59 1.55
N ILE A 112 -8.35 -11.65 2.32
CA ILE A 112 -7.25 -12.19 3.10
C ILE A 112 -7.05 -13.61 2.63
N PHE A 113 -5.85 -13.87 2.14
CA PHE A 113 -5.48 -15.13 1.54
C PHE A 113 -4.48 -15.83 2.45
N ASP A 114 -4.91 -16.96 2.98
CA ASP A 114 -4.09 -17.85 3.78
C ASP A 114 -3.21 -18.67 2.84
N LEU A 115 -1.90 -18.42 2.90
CA LEU A 115 -0.91 -19.10 2.08
C LEU A 115 -0.68 -20.56 2.52
N ASN A 116 -0.90 -20.90 3.79
CA ASN A 116 -0.76 -22.27 4.28
C ASN A 116 -1.93 -23.16 3.82
N LYS A 117 -3.13 -22.59 3.78
CA LYS A 117 -4.36 -23.29 3.38
C LYS A 117 -4.71 -23.10 1.90
N ASP A 118 -3.93 -22.30 1.17
CA ASP A 118 -4.18 -21.90 -0.23
C ASP A 118 -5.64 -21.46 -0.46
N SER A 119 -6.17 -20.63 0.45
CA SER A 119 -7.60 -20.27 0.43
C SER A 119 -7.86 -18.85 0.94
N ILE A 120 -9.01 -18.31 0.53
CA ILE A 120 -9.50 -17.02 1.02
C ILE A 120 -10.15 -17.26 2.38
N SER A 121 -9.56 -16.71 3.45
CA SER A 121 -10.08 -16.81 4.82
C SER A 121 -11.10 -15.70 5.14
N TYR A 122 -11.03 -14.58 4.42
CA TYR A 122 -11.91 -13.43 4.61
C TYR A 122 -12.11 -12.68 3.29
N ASP A 123 -13.34 -12.22 3.04
CA ASP A 123 -13.68 -11.32 1.94
C ASP A 123 -14.75 -10.33 2.41
N ARG A 124 -14.51 -9.04 2.20
CA ARG A 124 -15.48 -7.98 2.43
C ARG A 124 -15.53 -7.01 1.26
N ALA A 125 -16.73 -6.81 0.74
CA ALA A 125 -17.01 -5.82 -0.29
C ALA A 125 -17.22 -4.43 0.33
N ILE A 126 -16.64 -3.43 -0.33
CA ILE A 126 -16.81 -2.00 -0.05
C ILE A 126 -17.25 -1.36 -1.36
N VAL A 127 -18.41 -0.74 -1.36
CA VAL A 127 -18.89 0.01 -2.52
C VAL A 127 -18.49 1.46 -2.32
N LEU A 128 -17.63 1.95 -3.20
CA LEU A 128 -17.27 3.36 -3.21
C LEU A 128 -18.49 4.18 -3.65
N ASN A 129 -18.67 5.32 -3.00
CA ASN A 129 -19.63 6.31 -3.48
C ASN A 129 -19.16 6.89 -4.82
N HIS A 130 -20.02 7.72 -5.41
CA HIS A 130 -19.73 8.32 -6.71
C HIS A 130 -18.49 9.20 -6.67
N ASP A 131 -18.37 10.09 -5.68
CA ASP A 131 -17.29 11.06 -5.54
C ASP A 131 -15.91 10.36 -5.38
N ASP A 132 -15.83 9.34 -4.52
CA ASP A 132 -14.63 8.51 -4.32
C ASP A 132 -14.23 7.78 -5.61
N THR A 133 -15.23 7.29 -6.34
CA THR A 133 -15.02 6.64 -7.63
C THR A 133 -14.47 7.64 -8.66
N GLU A 134 -14.98 8.87 -8.69
CA GLU A 134 -14.48 9.93 -9.56
C GLU A 134 -13.05 10.37 -9.22
N ILE A 135 -12.69 10.46 -7.93
CA ILE A 135 -11.32 10.75 -7.48
C ILE A 135 -10.33 9.74 -8.06
N ILE A 136 -10.66 8.43 -7.97
CA ILE A 136 -9.83 7.35 -8.53
C ILE A 136 -9.69 7.50 -10.06
N PHE A 137 -10.77 7.83 -10.76
CA PHE A 137 -10.72 8.04 -12.21
C PHE A 137 -9.90 9.26 -12.61
N PHE A 138 -10.02 10.36 -11.87
CA PHE A 138 -9.25 11.57 -12.12
C PHE A 138 -7.75 11.31 -11.91
N ALA A 139 -7.38 10.70 -10.80
CA ALA A 139 -5.99 10.32 -10.50
C ALA A 139 -5.41 9.40 -11.58
N ARG A 140 -6.20 8.46 -12.11
CA ARG A 140 -5.80 7.62 -13.25
C ARG A 140 -5.46 8.43 -14.49
N LEU A 141 -6.19 9.51 -14.78
CA LEU A 141 -5.87 10.40 -15.89
C LEU A 141 -4.59 11.19 -15.62
N GLN A 142 -4.41 11.71 -14.40
CA GLN A 142 -3.22 12.46 -14.01
C GLN A 142 -1.93 11.62 -14.07
N GLN A 143 -1.97 10.37 -13.56
CA GLN A 143 -0.81 9.47 -13.60
C GLN A 143 -0.32 9.14 -15.01
N LYS A 144 -1.14 9.32 -16.06
CA LYS A 144 -0.66 9.17 -17.45
C LYS A 144 0.42 10.19 -17.81
N ASN A 145 0.36 11.36 -17.19
CA ASN A 145 1.29 12.46 -17.40
C ASN A 145 2.52 12.39 -16.48
N MET A 146 2.53 11.49 -15.50
CA MET A 146 3.64 11.31 -14.56
C MET A 146 4.64 10.27 -15.08
N TYR A 147 5.93 10.48 -14.85
CA TYR A 147 6.93 9.46 -15.10
C TYR A 147 6.79 8.29 -14.12
N LYS A 148 7.04 7.06 -14.60
CA LYS A 148 6.98 5.86 -13.76
C LYS A 148 7.79 6.01 -12.46
N ARG A 149 9.01 6.55 -12.55
CA ARG A 149 9.90 6.77 -11.39
C ARG A 149 9.32 7.72 -10.35
N GLN A 150 8.47 8.69 -10.75
CA GLN A 150 7.82 9.60 -9.80
C GLN A 150 6.74 8.85 -9.01
N ILE A 151 5.92 8.05 -9.70
CA ILE A 151 4.89 7.22 -9.06
C ILE A 151 5.54 6.22 -8.09
N ASP A 152 6.61 5.54 -8.54
CA ASP A 152 7.35 4.60 -7.70
C ASP A 152 7.92 5.30 -6.45
N ALA A 153 8.52 6.49 -6.60
CA ALA A 153 9.04 7.26 -5.47
C ALA A 153 7.95 7.70 -4.48
N ILE A 154 6.77 8.09 -4.96
CA ILE A 154 5.62 8.43 -4.10
C ILE A 154 5.15 7.19 -3.34
N ILE A 155 5.06 6.05 -4.01
CA ILE A 155 4.65 4.78 -3.38
C ILE A 155 5.66 4.35 -2.31
N ASP A 156 6.95 4.46 -2.60
CA ASP A 156 8.01 4.15 -1.65
C ASP A 156 7.94 5.09 -0.44
N PHE A 157 7.67 6.38 -0.67
CA PHE A 157 7.46 7.36 0.39
C PHE A 157 6.26 7.01 1.27
N VAL A 158 5.09 6.71 0.67
CA VAL A 158 3.87 6.32 1.41
C VAL A 158 4.15 5.10 2.30
N LYS A 159 4.87 4.11 1.78
CA LYS A 159 5.25 2.93 2.55
C LYS A 159 6.24 3.25 3.66
N SER A 160 7.25 4.08 3.40
CA SER A 160 8.27 4.41 4.41
C SER A 160 7.74 5.29 5.53
N ASP A 161 6.96 6.33 5.21
CA ASP A 161 6.41 7.27 6.18
C ASP A 161 5.43 6.54 7.11
N TYR A 162 4.63 5.61 6.55
CA TYR A 162 3.74 4.79 7.35
C TYR A 162 4.47 3.83 8.30
N ILE A 163 5.55 3.18 7.85
CA ILE A 163 6.38 2.34 8.72
C ILE A 163 6.97 3.17 9.87
N GLU A 164 7.39 4.41 9.60
CA GLU A 164 7.91 5.32 10.63
C GLU A 164 6.82 5.76 11.62
N PHE A 165 5.60 6.08 11.17
CA PHE A 165 4.48 6.43 12.07
C PHE A 165 3.98 5.25 12.90
N ALA A 166 3.84 4.06 12.32
CA ALA A 166 3.47 2.85 13.05
C ALA A 166 4.52 2.50 14.12
N GLY A 167 5.81 2.68 13.80
CA GLY A 167 6.90 2.48 14.75
C GLY A 167 7.02 3.55 15.84
N LEU A 168 6.47 4.76 15.63
CA LEU A 168 6.48 5.85 16.61
C LEU A 168 5.30 5.78 17.59
N ALA A 169 4.15 5.25 17.16
CA ALA A 169 2.97 5.07 18.02
C ALA A 169 3.20 4.06 19.16
N GLU A 170 4.23 3.21 19.05
CA GLU A 170 4.60 2.19 20.05
C GLU A 170 5.63 2.67 21.09
N VAL A 171 6.11 3.92 21.00
CA VAL A 171 7.08 4.50 21.94
C VAL A 171 6.40 5.30 23.07
N PHE A 172 5.07 5.47 23.02
CA PHE A 172 4.30 6.22 24.01
C PHE A 172 3.31 5.36 24.79
#